data_AF-Q8T983-F1
#
_entry.id   AF-Q8T983-F1
#
_cell.length_a   1.000
_cell.length_b   1.000
_cell.length_c   1.000
_cell.angle_alpha   90.00
_cell.angle_beta   90.00
_cell.angle_gamma   90.00
#
_symmetry.space_group_name_H-M   'P 1'
#
loop_
_entity.id
_entity.type
_entity.pdbx_description
1 polymer ?
#
loop_
_entity_poly.entity_id
_entity_poly.type
_entity_poly.pdbx_seq_one_letter_code
_entity_poly.pdbx_strand_id
1 'polypeptide(L)' 'MSCNRSFGPGPGAYNLPSTFGFKNCDKRMQRSPQFSFGRSSRACNSPRIPQGPGPADYHVGKITRYGRPASEDFNVYRRR' A
#
# COMPACT_ATOMS: atom_id res chain seq x y z
N MET A 1 -36.23 22.95 -23.96
CA MET A 1 -35.26 23.53 -23.01
C MET A 1 -33.84 23.21 -23.48
N SER A 2 -32.90 24.02 -23.03
CA SER A 2 -31.60 24.38 -23.57
C SER A 2 -30.66 23.25 -24.02
N CYS A 3 -29.90 23.61 -25.05
CA CYS A 3 -28.65 23.05 -25.51
C CYS A 3 -27.60 22.89 -24.39
N ASN A 4 -27.64 21.78 -23.66
CA ASN A 4 -26.56 21.34 -22.74
C ASN A 4 -25.66 20.25 -23.37
N ARG A 5 -25.43 20.30 -24.69
CA ARG A 5 -24.38 19.49 -25.34
C ARG A 5 -23.25 20.43 -25.72
N SER A 6 -22.13 20.32 -25.01
CA SER A 6 -20.89 21.02 -25.38
C SER A 6 -20.42 20.52 -26.74
N PHE A 7 -20.30 21.42 -27.72
CA PHE A 7 -19.84 21.13 -29.09
C PHE A 7 -18.31 20.94 -29.21
N GLY A 8 -17.57 20.91 -28.10
CA GLY A 8 -16.12 20.80 -28.11
C GLY A 8 -15.57 20.21 -26.81
N PRO A 9 -14.25 19.98 -26.71
CA PRO A 9 -13.59 19.45 -25.53
C PRO A 9 -13.55 20.52 -24.42
N GLY A 10 -14.73 20.79 -23.84
CA GLY A 10 -14.88 21.63 -22.65
C GLY A 10 -15.06 20.76 -21.41
N PRO A 11 -14.88 21.32 -20.20
CA PRO A 11 -15.07 20.58 -18.94
C PRO A 11 -16.47 19.93 -18.85
N GLY A 12 -17.49 20.54 -19.45
CA GLY A 12 -18.85 19.99 -19.51
C GLY A 12 -19.05 18.81 -20.48
N ALA A 13 -18.06 18.47 -21.32
CA ALA A 13 -18.14 17.32 -22.23
C ALA A 13 -17.78 15.99 -21.53
N TYR A 14 -17.08 16.05 -20.40
CA TYR A 14 -16.65 14.85 -19.69
C TYR A 14 -17.76 14.39 -18.73
N ASN A 15 -18.53 13.38 -19.15
CA ASN A 15 -19.50 12.69 -18.28
C ASN A 15 -18.77 11.78 -17.28
N LEU A 16 -18.03 12.36 -16.32
CA LEU A 16 -17.37 11.61 -15.27
C LEU A 16 -18.38 11.14 -14.22
N PRO A 17 -18.24 9.92 -13.67
CA PRO A 17 -19.04 9.52 -12.53
C PRO A 17 -18.69 10.36 -11.30
N SER A 18 -19.67 10.51 -10.41
CA SER A 18 -19.51 11.18 -9.11
C SER A 18 -18.29 10.67 -8.34
N THR A 19 -17.48 11.58 -7.81
CA THR A 19 -16.40 11.26 -6.86
C THR A 19 -16.93 11.02 -5.44
N PHE A 20 -18.15 11.45 -5.13
CA PHE A 20 -18.82 11.21 -3.86
C PHE A 20 -19.50 9.84 -3.84
N GLY A 21 -18.70 8.78 -3.91
CA GLY A 21 -19.17 7.40 -3.79
C GLY A 21 -20.03 6.90 -4.97
N PHE A 22 -20.48 5.65 -4.86
CA PHE A 22 -21.48 5.00 -5.71
C PHE A 22 -22.88 5.05 -5.06
N LYS A 23 -23.92 4.77 -5.85
CA LYS A 23 -25.32 4.71 -5.35
C LYS A 23 -25.39 3.74 -4.16
N ASN A 24 -25.81 4.24 -2.98
CA ASN A 24 -25.86 3.52 -1.70
C ASN A 24 -24.49 3.29 -0.99
N CYS A 25 -23.52 4.19 -1.17
CA CYS A 25 -22.25 4.15 -0.43
C CYS A 25 -22.36 4.45 1.07
N ASP A 26 -21.60 3.72 1.90
CA ASP A 26 -21.37 4.03 3.31
C ASP A 26 -20.38 5.19 3.46
N LYS A 27 -20.82 6.28 4.11
CA LYS A 27 -20.06 7.52 4.33
C LYS A 27 -18.86 7.36 5.27
N ARG A 28 -18.78 6.25 6.01
CA ARG A 28 -17.72 6.00 7.00
C ARG A 28 -16.40 5.53 6.36
N MET A 29 -16.43 5.08 5.11
CA MET A 29 -15.23 4.55 4.47
C MET A 29 -14.48 5.65 3.72
N GLN A 30 -13.29 6.01 4.20
CA GLN A 30 -12.38 6.91 3.48
C GLN A 30 -11.93 6.25 2.17
N ARG A 31 -12.08 6.93 1.02
CA ARG A 31 -11.54 6.49 -0.27
C ARG A 31 -10.95 7.65 -1.05
N SER A 32 -9.80 7.40 -1.68
CA SER A 32 -9.16 8.31 -2.64
C SER A 32 -9.92 8.36 -3.96
N PRO A 33 -9.82 9.45 -4.75
CA PRO A 33 -10.47 9.55 -6.05
C PRO A 33 -10.12 8.35 -6.93
N GLN A 34 -11.11 7.80 -7.63
CA GLN A 34 -10.91 6.64 -8.52
C GLN A 34 -10.10 6.98 -9.78
N PHE A 35 -9.93 8.28 -10.07
CA PHE A 35 -9.16 8.77 -11.21
C PHE A 35 -7.87 9.42 -10.71
N SER A 36 -6.74 8.87 -11.11
CA SER A 36 -5.42 9.52 -10.96
C SER A 36 -4.89 9.92 -12.32
N PHE A 37 -4.35 11.13 -12.44
CA PHE A 37 -3.60 11.53 -13.62
C PHE A 37 -2.15 11.06 -13.51
N GLY A 38 -1.69 10.30 -14.52
CA GLY A 38 -0.33 9.80 -14.60
C GLY A 38 -0.02 8.64 -13.65
N ARG A 39 0.78 7.69 -14.13
CA ARG A 39 1.46 6.74 -13.24
C ARG A 39 2.72 7.43 -12.74
N SER A 40 2.62 8.15 -11.62
CA SER A 40 3.84 8.49 -10.89
C SER A 40 4.55 7.17 -10.59
N SER A 41 5.82 7.05 -10.99
CA SER A 41 6.71 5.95 -10.58
C SER A 41 7.03 6.11 -9.10
N ARG A 42 5.99 6.13 -8.25
CA ARG A 42 6.17 6.00 -6.81
C ARG A 42 6.90 4.69 -6.60
N ALA A 43 7.88 4.69 -5.70
CA ALA A 43 8.67 3.50 -5.42
C ALA A 43 7.80 2.26 -5.12
N CYS A 44 6.60 2.46 -4.56
CA CYS A 44 5.60 1.40 -4.34
C CYS A 44 5.06 0.71 -5.60
N ASN A 45 5.13 1.34 -6.78
CA ASN A 45 4.73 0.76 -8.07
C ASN A 45 5.86 0.00 -8.76
N SER A 46 7.10 0.11 -8.26
CA SER A 46 8.20 -0.72 -8.72
C SER A 46 8.21 -1.99 -7.87
N PRO A 47 7.88 -3.17 -8.42
CA PRO A 47 7.86 -4.42 -7.64
C PRO A 47 9.24 -4.85 -7.12
N ARG A 48 10.31 -4.07 -7.34
CA ARG A 48 11.70 -4.50 -7.12
C ARG A 48 12.46 -3.77 -6.02
N ILE A 49 11.85 -2.84 -5.29
CA ILE A 49 12.54 -2.19 -4.16
C ILE A 49 11.73 -2.45 -2.89
N PRO A 50 12.02 -3.54 -2.13
CA PRO A 50 11.55 -3.61 -0.75
C PRO A 50 12.04 -2.34 -0.03
N GLN A 51 11.11 -1.59 0.55
CA GLN A 51 11.36 -0.27 1.19
C GLN A 51 12.16 -0.37 2.51
N GLY A 52 12.90 -1.46 2.69
CA GLY A 52 13.50 -1.89 3.94
C GLY A 52 13.24 -3.37 4.17
N PRO A 53 13.98 -4.00 5.09
CA PRO A 53 13.76 -5.40 5.43
C PRO A 53 12.33 -5.60 5.93
N GLY A 54 11.58 -6.48 5.27
CA GLY A 54 10.27 -6.91 5.75
C GLY A 54 10.43 -7.74 7.05
N PRO A 55 9.33 -8.02 7.76
CA PRO A 55 9.38 -8.90 8.94
C PRO A 55 10.01 -10.27 8.62
N ALA A 56 9.91 -10.75 7.38
CA ALA A 56 10.53 -11.98 6.91
C ALA A 56 12.05 -11.89 6.63
N ASP A 57 12.61 -10.69 6.46
CA ASP A 57 14.05 -10.51 6.20
C ASP A 57 14.89 -10.59 7.49
N TYR A 58 14.26 -10.48 8.66
CA TYR A 58 14.93 -10.62 9.95
C TYR A 58 15.11 -12.10 10.30
N HIS A 59 16.30 -12.65 10.06
CA HIS A 59 16.66 -14.00 10.50
C HIS A 59 16.88 -14.08 12.03
N VAL A 60 15.80 -14.19 12.80
CA VAL A 60 15.84 -14.28 14.28
C VAL A 60 16.26 -15.66 14.82
N GLY A 61 16.34 -16.70 13.99
CA GLY A 61 16.63 -18.07 14.44
C GLY A 61 17.99 -18.26 15.12
N LYS A 62 18.92 -17.31 14.97
CA LYS A 62 20.26 -17.35 15.58
C LYS A 62 20.46 -16.29 16.68
N ILE A 63 19.40 -15.63 17.14
CA ILE A 63 19.50 -14.52 18.10
C ILE A 63 18.54 -14.78 19.27
N THR A 64 19.07 -14.68 20.49
CA THR A 64 18.28 -14.68 21.72
C THR A 64 18.00 -13.24 22.17
N ARG A 65 17.15 -13.05 23.19
CA ARG A 65 16.90 -11.73 23.80
C ARG A 65 18.18 -11.00 24.26
N TYR A 66 19.26 -11.75 24.54
CA TYR A 66 20.54 -11.20 25.00
C TYR A 66 21.58 -11.05 23.88
N GLY A 67 21.23 -11.39 22.63
CA GLY A 67 22.14 -11.38 21.49
C GLY A 67 22.38 -12.76 20.89
N ARG A 68 23.43 -12.87 20.07
CA ARG A 68 23.81 -14.15 19.44
C ARG A 68 24.34 -15.11 20.50
N PRO A 69 23.69 -16.26 20.74
CA PRO A 69 24.23 -17.25 21.65
C PRO A 69 25.48 -17.88 21.03
N ALA A 70 26.48 -18.23 21.85
CA ALA A 70 27.45 -19.22 21.40
C ALA A 70 26.71 -20.54 21.14
N SER A 71 27.19 -21.37 20.21
CA SER A 71 26.54 -22.65 19.84
C SER A 71 26.22 -23.53 21.05
N GLU A 72 27.01 -23.37 22.12
CA GLU A 72 26.98 -24.19 23.32
C GLU A 72 26.11 -23.65 24.47
N ASP A 73 25.68 -22.38 24.45
CA ASP A 73 25.11 -21.71 25.63
C ASP A 73 23.74 -22.28 26.07
N PHE A 74 22.98 -22.85 25.13
CA PHE A 74 21.62 -23.34 25.36
C PHE A 74 21.48 -24.86 25.18
N ASN A 75 22.59 -25.58 25.07
CA ASN A 75 22.54 -27.02 24.96
C ASN A 75 22.15 -27.65 26.31
N VAL A 76 21.08 -28.45 26.32
CA VAL A 76 20.54 -29.09 27.54
C VAL A 76 21.61 -29.94 28.24
N TYR A 77 22.54 -30.51 27.47
CA TYR A 77 23.61 -31.37 27.99
C TYR A 77 24.72 -30.63 28.75
N ARG A 78 24.81 -29.30 28.67
CA ARG A 78 25.90 -28.52 29.28
C ARG A 78 25.50 -27.78 30.56
N ARG A 79 24.30 -27.99 31.12
CA ARG A 79 23.98 -27.50 32.47
C ARG A 79 24.78 -28.30 33.52
N ARG A 80 25.97 -27.82 33.86
CA ARG A 80 26.67 -28.14 35.11
C ARG A 80 26.99 -26.85 35.83
#